data_AF-C1MKU7-F1
#
_entry.id   AF-C1MKU7-F1
#
_cell.length_a   1.000
_cell.length_b   1.000
_cell.length_c   1.000
_cell.angle_alpha   90.00
_cell.angle_beta   90.00
_cell.angle_gamma   90.00
#
_symmetry.space_group_name_H-M   'P 1'
#
loop_
_entity.id
_entity.type
_entity.pdbx_description
1 polymer ?
#
loop_
_entity_poly.entity_id
_entity_poly.type
_entity_poly.pdbx_seq_one_letter_code
_entity_poly.pdbx_strand_id
1 'polypeptide(L)'
;MVLRYTAVSALLLIVAEFPVGCAGNFAFPDFSASRTVSLQGVSNRTRTWLRLTPSNPGVVGSAWYSTKQSIVGGFRTDFTFRITVDLDPTFPGPCKWVDHAPTSCSRRGGDGFAFVVQNHCSRALGGGGGGVGYSGIQNGIAVEFDTWFDADLRDPYENHIAVLTRGRDQIRSEHGSHLGVSLDIPDLANGERHDARIEYVPYLASESTGHSSFQAAPHLAKLVYPSASGQMQGLGSLRVYVDDMINPVLIVPVNVADFLDLDEGTAWAGFTSSTGVSFQNHDVLSWAFHEYVSGEAPRSITGG
;
A
#
# COMPACT_ATOMS: atom_id res chain seq x y z
N MET A 1 61.77 -10.83 24.02
CA MET A 1 60.80 -10.21 23.09
C MET A 1 59.46 -10.87 23.34
N VAL A 2 58.58 -10.19 24.10
CA VAL A 2 57.30 -10.74 24.58
C VAL A 2 56.23 -10.45 23.54
N LEU A 3 55.68 -11.50 22.90
CA LEU A 3 54.56 -11.37 21.96
C LEU A 3 53.26 -11.19 22.76
N ARG A 4 52.63 -10.03 22.64
CA ARG A 4 51.27 -9.78 23.15
C ARG A 4 50.27 -10.22 22.09
N TYR A 5 49.38 -11.17 22.43
CA TYR A 5 48.22 -11.51 21.61
C TYR A 5 47.11 -10.50 21.88
N THR A 6 46.77 -9.67 20.90
CA THR A 6 45.54 -8.87 20.89
C THR A 6 44.42 -9.71 20.30
N ALA A 7 43.41 -10.05 21.13
CA ALA A 7 42.20 -10.70 20.67
C ALA A 7 41.33 -9.69 19.91
N VAL A 8 41.11 -9.94 18.62
CA VAL A 8 40.12 -9.21 17.81
C VAL A 8 38.79 -9.94 17.95
N SER A 9 37.81 -9.32 18.61
CA SER A 9 36.43 -9.81 18.59
C SER A 9 35.85 -9.61 17.19
N ALA A 10 35.56 -10.72 16.50
CA ALA A 10 34.80 -10.70 15.27
C ALA A 10 33.31 -10.55 15.60
N LEU A 11 32.73 -9.40 15.27
CA LEU A 11 31.29 -9.18 15.30
C LEU A 11 30.66 -10.02 14.18
N LEU A 12 29.92 -11.07 14.56
CA LEU A 12 29.22 -11.94 13.62
C LEU A 12 28.00 -11.17 13.06
N LEU A 13 28.14 -10.59 11.88
CA LEU A 13 26.99 -10.11 11.10
C LEU A 13 26.18 -11.33 10.64
N ILE A 14 25.01 -11.53 11.21
CA ILE A 14 24.00 -12.44 10.64
C ILE A 14 23.41 -11.71 9.44
N VAL A 15 23.92 -12.01 8.24
CA VAL A 15 23.24 -11.68 6.99
C VAL A 15 22.16 -12.73 6.84
N ALA A 16 20.89 -12.35 6.93
CA ALA A 16 19.79 -13.24 6.58
C ALA A 16 19.88 -13.51 5.07
N GLU A 17 20.33 -14.71 4.70
CA GLU A 17 20.28 -15.18 3.31
C GLU A 17 18.83 -15.53 2.98
N PHE A 18 18.19 -14.69 2.17
CA PHE A 18 16.91 -15.02 1.55
C PHE A 18 17.17 -16.04 0.44
N PRO A 19 16.47 -17.19 0.41
CA PRO A 19 16.63 -18.16 -0.66
C PRO A 19 16.29 -17.51 -2.01
N VAL A 20 17.24 -17.64 -2.94
CA VAL A 20 17.12 -17.18 -4.33
C VAL A 20 16.24 -18.18 -5.07
N GLY A 21 15.00 -17.79 -5.36
CA GLY A 21 14.12 -18.46 -6.30
C GLY A 21 13.60 -17.46 -7.32
N CYS A 22 13.90 -17.68 -8.61
CA CYS A 22 13.49 -16.80 -9.70
C CYS A 22 11.99 -16.95 -10.02
N ALA A 23 11.18 -16.05 -9.46
CA ALA A 23 9.97 -15.44 -10.01
C ALA A 23 10.00 -13.97 -9.53
N GLY A 24 9.35 -13.02 -10.21
CA GLY A 24 9.66 -11.58 -10.17
C GLY A 24 9.76 -10.97 -8.76
N ASN A 25 10.99 -10.85 -8.25
CA ASN A 25 11.27 -10.15 -6.99
C ASN A 25 12.09 -8.90 -7.30
N PHE A 26 11.56 -7.73 -6.97
CA PHE A 26 12.35 -6.51 -6.98
C PHE A 26 12.44 -5.91 -5.57
N ALA A 27 13.51 -5.16 -5.38
CA ALA A 27 13.75 -4.40 -4.17
C ALA A 27 14.41 -3.07 -4.52
N PHE A 28 13.92 -2.02 -3.89
CA PHE A 28 14.46 -0.68 -3.80
C PHE A 28 14.75 -0.46 -2.31
N PRO A 29 15.94 -0.85 -1.81
CA PRO A 29 16.34 -0.50 -0.43
C PRO A 29 16.29 1.01 -0.22
N ASP A 30 16.61 1.73 -1.29
CA ASP A 30 16.29 3.12 -1.57
C ASP A 30 16.05 3.26 -3.09
N PHE A 31 15.78 4.48 -3.56
CA PHE A 31 15.55 4.79 -4.97
C PHE A 31 16.78 5.33 -5.72
N SER A 32 18.00 5.05 -5.25
CA SER A 32 19.24 5.48 -5.91
C SER A 32 19.59 4.67 -7.17
N ALA A 33 19.07 3.44 -7.28
CA ALA A 33 19.38 2.52 -8.37
C ALA A 33 18.76 2.93 -9.72
N SER A 34 19.36 2.46 -10.82
CA SER A 34 18.88 2.69 -12.20
C SER A 34 17.67 1.83 -12.60
N ARG A 35 17.09 1.05 -11.67
CA ARG A 35 15.84 0.31 -11.91
C ARG A 35 14.72 1.30 -12.24
N THR A 36 13.91 0.96 -13.24
CA THR A 36 12.95 1.92 -13.81
C THR A 36 11.58 1.81 -13.14
N VAL A 37 11.16 2.91 -12.53
CA VAL A 37 9.78 3.16 -12.12
C VAL A 37 9.20 4.15 -13.12
N SER A 38 8.05 3.85 -13.69
CA SER A 38 7.31 4.71 -14.62
C SER A 38 6.55 5.77 -13.83
N LEU A 39 6.99 7.03 -13.92
CA LEU A 39 6.43 8.15 -13.16
C LEU A 39 5.43 8.95 -14.01
N GLN A 40 4.27 9.25 -13.43
CA GLN A 40 3.21 10.06 -14.06
C GLN A 40 2.79 11.23 -13.16
N GLY A 41 2.17 12.24 -13.76
CA GLY A 41 1.73 13.45 -13.05
C GLY A 41 2.92 14.19 -12.45
N VAL A 42 2.83 14.54 -11.16
CA VAL A 42 3.91 15.24 -10.43
C VAL A 42 4.91 14.31 -9.76
N SER A 43 4.72 12.99 -9.84
CA SER A 43 5.62 12.02 -9.22
C SER A 43 7.04 12.22 -9.72
N ASN A 44 8.01 12.25 -8.80
CA ASN A 44 9.40 12.44 -9.13
C ASN A 44 10.30 11.55 -8.26
N ARG A 45 11.37 11.02 -8.85
CA ARG A 45 12.41 10.32 -8.12
C ARG A 45 13.45 11.34 -7.66
N THR A 46 13.70 11.39 -6.36
CA THR A 46 14.80 12.18 -5.80
C THR A 46 16.12 11.39 -5.90
N ARG A 47 17.10 11.67 -5.04
CA ARG A 47 18.35 10.88 -5.02
C ARG A 47 18.15 9.49 -4.38
N THR A 48 17.33 9.40 -3.33
CA THR A 48 17.19 8.17 -2.53
C THR A 48 15.74 7.80 -2.22
N TRP A 49 14.75 8.63 -2.52
CA TRP A 49 13.33 8.28 -2.33
C TRP A 49 12.48 8.66 -3.55
N LEU A 50 11.30 8.08 -3.61
CA LEU A 50 10.26 8.42 -4.57
C LEU A 50 9.28 9.39 -3.93
N ARG A 51 9.09 10.56 -4.52
CA ARG A 51 8.04 11.51 -4.13
C ARG A 51 6.84 11.33 -5.04
N LEU A 52 5.70 10.93 -4.49
CA LEU A 52 4.46 10.74 -5.25
C LEU A 52 3.79 12.09 -5.51
N THR A 53 3.68 12.92 -4.47
CA THR A 53 3.24 14.30 -4.58
C THR A 53 4.07 15.18 -3.65
N PRO A 54 4.45 16.41 -4.08
CA PRO A 54 4.95 17.42 -3.19
C PRO A 54 3.81 18.05 -2.38
N SER A 55 4.18 18.76 -1.32
CA SER A 55 3.31 19.61 -0.50
C SER A 55 2.82 20.86 -1.26
N ASN A 56 2.07 20.63 -2.35
CA ASN A 56 1.43 21.64 -3.21
C ASN A 56 -0.06 21.34 -3.35
N PRO A 57 -0.93 22.35 -3.55
CA PRO A 57 -2.37 22.12 -3.68
C PRO A 57 -2.76 21.47 -5.00
N GLY A 58 -3.69 20.52 -4.95
CA GLY A 58 -4.41 19.98 -6.12
C GLY A 58 -3.55 19.21 -7.12
N VAL A 59 -2.47 18.55 -6.66
CA VAL A 59 -1.58 17.78 -7.53
C VAL A 59 -1.83 16.28 -7.42
N VAL A 60 -1.50 15.55 -8.49
CA VAL A 60 -1.71 14.10 -8.58
C VAL A 60 -0.48 13.44 -9.18
N GLY A 61 -0.07 12.31 -8.62
CA GLY A 61 1.05 11.52 -9.12
C GLY A 61 0.80 10.03 -9.04
N SER A 62 1.43 9.29 -9.95
CA SER A 62 1.53 7.82 -9.84
C SER A 62 2.91 7.33 -10.23
N ALA A 63 3.27 6.14 -9.75
CA ALA A 63 4.57 5.53 -9.94
C ALA A 63 4.40 4.01 -10.05
N TRP A 64 4.70 3.44 -11.23
CA TRP A 64 4.50 2.01 -11.51
C TRP A 64 5.83 1.30 -11.67
N TYR A 65 5.97 0.09 -11.11
CA TYR A 65 7.07 -0.77 -11.53
C TYR A 65 6.89 -1.12 -13.01
N SER A 66 7.97 -1.02 -13.79
CA SER A 66 7.86 -1.07 -15.26
C SER A 66 7.42 -2.45 -15.81
N THR A 67 7.64 -3.51 -15.03
CA THR A 67 7.30 -4.89 -15.39
C THR A 67 6.11 -5.35 -14.56
N LYS A 68 5.17 -6.08 -15.16
CA LYS A 68 4.08 -6.71 -14.40
C LYS A 68 4.62 -7.76 -13.45
N GLN A 69 3.98 -7.94 -12.31
CA GLN A 69 4.31 -8.95 -11.31
C GLN A 69 3.21 -10.02 -11.29
N SER A 70 3.59 -11.27 -11.06
CA SER A 70 2.66 -12.37 -10.82
C SER A 70 1.94 -12.17 -9.48
N ILE A 71 0.61 -12.17 -9.49
CA ILE A 71 -0.18 -11.91 -8.28
C ILE A 71 -1.14 -13.06 -7.92
N VAL A 72 -1.45 -13.94 -8.87
CA VAL A 72 -2.40 -15.04 -8.66
C VAL A 72 -1.87 -16.11 -7.70
N GLY A 73 -0.56 -16.32 -7.65
CA GLY A 73 0.10 -17.24 -6.73
C GLY A 73 0.20 -16.75 -5.28
N GLY A 74 -0.20 -15.50 -5.03
CA GLY A 74 0.11 -14.80 -3.79
C GLY A 74 1.31 -13.88 -3.97
N PHE A 75 1.38 -12.85 -3.13
CA PHE A 75 2.52 -11.94 -3.10
C PHE A 75 2.62 -11.26 -1.74
N ARG A 76 3.79 -10.67 -1.51
CA ARG A 76 4.03 -9.74 -0.41
C ARG A 76 4.74 -8.52 -0.96
N THR A 77 4.27 -7.33 -0.58
CA THR A 77 5.01 -6.09 -0.79
C THR A 77 5.29 -5.42 0.55
N ASP A 78 6.51 -4.96 0.72
CA ASP A 78 6.94 -4.19 1.88
C ASP A 78 7.41 -2.83 1.37
N PHE A 79 7.02 -1.77 2.05
CA PHE A 79 7.53 -0.45 1.73
C PHE A 79 7.59 0.42 2.98
N THR A 80 8.52 1.37 2.94
CA THR A 80 8.64 2.40 3.95
C THR A 80 8.13 3.69 3.35
N PHE A 81 7.32 4.44 4.08
CA PHE A 81 6.85 5.74 3.66
C PHE A 81 7.02 6.78 4.78
N ARG A 82 6.92 8.05 4.38
CA ARG A 82 6.85 9.19 5.28
C ARG A 82 5.97 10.26 4.65
N ILE A 83 5.10 10.83 5.45
CA ILE A 83 4.23 11.95 5.06
C ILE A 83 4.69 13.18 5.84
N THR A 84 5.02 14.26 5.15
CA THR A 84 5.46 15.52 5.79
C THR A 84 4.77 16.72 5.18
N VAL A 85 4.58 17.78 5.95
CA VAL A 85 4.20 19.09 5.42
C VAL A 85 5.43 19.99 5.27
N ASP A 86 5.48 20.80 4.23
CA ASP A 86 6.50 21.85 4.15
C ASP A 86 6.16 22.96 5.14
N LEU A 87 7.10 23.26 6.05
CA LEU A 87 6.94 24.29 7.08
C LEU A 87 7.27 25.68 6.52
N ASP A 88 6.59 26.10 5.44
CA ASP A 88 6.68 27.48 4.99
C ASP A 88 5.95 28.39 5.99
N PRO A 89 6.59 29.42 6.57
CA PRO A 89 5.92 30.37 7.45
C PRO A 89 5.02 31.36 6.69
N THR A 90 5.20 31.51 5.37
CA THR A 90 4.41 32.41 4.50
C THR A 90 3.17 31.75 3.93
N PHE A 91 3.16 30.42 3.86
CA PHE A 91 2.03 29.62 3.43
C PHE A 91 1.69 28.61 4.53
N PRO A 92 0.92 29.03 5.57
CA PRO A 92 0.38 28.07 6.51
C PRO A 92 -0.59 27.20 5.72
N GLY A 93 -0.13 26.03 5.26
CA GLY A 93 -0.99 25.01 4.65
C GLY A 93 -2.26 24.84 5.49
N PRO A 94 -3.39 24.47 4.89
CA PRO A 94 -4.68 24.62 5.55
C PRO A 94 -4.75 23.80 6.85
N CYS A 95 -4.89 24.53 7.95
CA CYS A 95 -5.26 23.99 9.24
C CYS A 95 -6.75 23.60 9.18
N LYS A 96 -7.09 22.31 9.23
CA LYS A 96 -8.50 21.88 9.29
C LYS A 96 -9.09 22.14 10.68
N TRP A 97 -8.31 21.96 11.74
CA TRP A 97 -8.76 22.14 13.12
C TRP A 97 -7.66 22.73 14.01
N VAL A 98 -8.05 23.72 14.82
CA VAL A 98 -7.24 24.23 15.92
C VAL A 98 -7.43 23.25 17.07
N ASP A 99 -6.52 22.31 17.23
CA ASP A 99 -6.44 21.48 18.42
C ASP A 99 -5.99 22.35 19.61
N HIS A 100 -6.99 22.90 20.32
CA HIS A 100 -6.97 23.43 21.69
C HIS A 100 -5.77 24.28 22.17
N ALA A 101 -5.03 24.96 21.29
CA ALA A 101 -4.30 26.17 21.64
C ALA A 101 -4.11 27.08 20.42
N PRO A 102 -4.15 28.42 20.57
CA PRO A 102 -3.87 29.37 19.50
C PRO A 102 -2.48 29.22 18.84
N THR A 103 -1.61 28.37 19.40
CA THR A 103 -0.24 28.08 18.95
C THR A 103 -0.04 26.65 18.42
N SER A 104 -1.08 25.81 18.37
CA SER A 104 -1.00 24.38 18.04
C SER A 104 -2.00 24.00 16.94
N CYS A 105 -1.85 24.57 15.75
CA CYS A 105 -2.43 23.90 14.58
C CYS A 105 -1.53 22.71 14.24
N SER A 106 -2.06 21.48 14.32
CA SER A 106 -1.43 20.36 13.64
C SER A 106 -1.48 20.63 12.14
N ARG A 107 -0.35 21.05 11.56
CA ARG A 107 -0.23 21.30 10.11
C ARG A 107 -0.33 19.96 9.41
N ARG A 108 -1.54 19.60 8.97
CA ARG A 108 -1.85 18.34 8.29
C ARG A 108 -2.35 18.62 6.88
N GLY A 109 -1.96 17.75 5.96
CA GLY A 109 -2.41 17.78 4.60
C GLY A 109 -3.38 16.65 4.29
N GLY A 110 -3.96 16.73 3.11
CA GLY A 110 -4.63 15.62 2.45
C GLY A 110 -3.97 15.33 1.10
N ASP A 111 -4.40 14.30 0.40
CA ASP A 111 -5.49 13.39 0.80
C ASP A 111 -4.96 11.99 1.16
N GLY A 112 -3.70 11.72 0.85
CA GLY A 112 -3.04 10.46 1.17
C GLY A 112 -2.33 9.85 -0.02
N PHE A 113 -2.08 8.56 0.07
CA PHE A 113 -1.54 7.76 -1.03
C PHE A 113 -2.14 6.35 -1.01
N ALA A 114 -1.93 5.58 -2.07
CA ALA A 114 -2.33 4.19 -2.12
C ALA A 114 -1.24 3.32 -2.75
N PHE A 115 -1.16 2.08 -2.29
CA PHE A 115 -0.55 1.01 -3.07
C PHE A 115 -1.62 0.40 -3.97
N VAL A 116 -1.33 0.26 -5.26
CA VAL A 116 -2.31 -0.19 -6.25
C VAL A 116 -1.73 -1.34 -7.07
N VAL A 117 -2.56 -2.36 -7.28
CA VAL A 117 -2.33 -3.40 -8.29
C VAL A 117 -3.41 -3.27 -9.34
N GLN A 118 -3.02 -3.10 -10.61
CA GLN A 118 -3.96 -2.91 -11.71
C GLN A 118 -3.45 -3.49 -13.03
N ASN A 119 -4.39 -3.88 -13.88
CA ASN A 119 -4.12 -4.37 -15.23
C ASN A 119 -4.91 -3.59 -16.29
N HIS A 120 -4.85 -2.26 -16.22
CA HIS A 120 -5.43 -1.36 -17.22
C HIS A 120 -4.34 -0.69 -18.08
N CYS A 121 -3.36 -0.02 -17.46
CA CYS A 121 -2.38 0.80 -18.17
C CYS A 121 -1.09 0.98 -17.37
N SER A 122 0.08 0.79 -17.99
CA SER A 122 1.42 1.01 -17.38
C SER A 122 1.73 2.47 -16.98
N ARG A 123 0.82 3.40 -17.34
CA ARG A 123 0.90 4.83 -17.06
C ARG A 123 -0.40 5.35 -16.44
N ALA A 124 -1.17 4.48 -15.78
CA ALA A 124 -2.44 4.87 -15.16
C ALA A 124 -2.24 6.01 -14.15
N LEU A 125 -3.15 6.99 -14.18
CA LEU A 125 -3.20 8.14 -13.28
C LEU A 125 -4.68 8.44 -13.04
N GLY A 126 -5.14 8.32 -11.80
CA GLY A 126 -6.52 8.55 -11.39
C GLY A 126 -6.81 9.99 -11.00
N GLY A 127 -7.97 10.21 -10.38
CA GLY A 127 -8.44 11.51 -9.91
C GLY A 127 -7.66 12.05 -8.71
N GLY A 128 -7.62 13.38 -8.57
CA GLY A 128 -7.01 14.08 -7.44
C GLY A 128 -7.95 14.28 -6.24
N GLY A 129 -7.53 15.05 -5.22
CA GLY A 129 -8.31 15.20 -3.99
C GLY A 129 -8.43 13.87 -3.23
N GLY A 130 -9.58 13.62 -2.59
CA GLY A 130 -9.97 12.30 -2.08
C GLY A 130 -10.10 11.19 -3.13
N GLY A 131 -9.69 11.42 -4.40
CA GLY A 131 -9.46 10.35 -5.37
C GLY A 131 -8.12 9.62 -5.19
N VAL A 132 -7.22 10.17 -4.37
CA VAL A 132 -5.92 9.62 -3.96
C VAL A 132 -5.05 9.10 -5.13
N GLY A 133 -5.26 9.68 -6.31
CA GLY A 133 -4.59 9.32 -7.57
C GLY A 133 -4.96 7.95 -8.14
N TYR A 134 -5.87 7.18 -7.52
CA TYR A 134 -6.31 5.87 -8.05
C TYR A 134 -7.77 5.86 -8.53
N SER A 135 -8.62 6.77 -8.03
CA SER A 135 -10.02 6.82 -8.41
C SER A 135 -10.16 6.99 -9.94
N GLY A 136 -10.93 6.11 -10.58
CA GLY A 136 -11.07 6.05 -12.04
C GLY A 136 -10.11 5.08 -12.76
N ILE A 137 -9.06 4.58 -12.10
CA ILE A 137 -8.25 3.49 -12.65
C ILE A 137 -9.10 2.23 -12.70
N GLN A 138 -9.14 1.56 -13.85
CA GLN A 138 -9.92 0.33 -14.06
C GLN A 138 -9.13 -0.91 -13.67
N ASN A 139 -9.84 -2.02 -13.48
CA ASN A 139 -9.25 -3.34 -13.39
C ASN A 139 -8.13 -3.43 -12.34
N GLY A 140 -8.47 -3.13 -11.08
CA GLY A 140 -7.49 -3.10 -10.02
C GLY A 140 -8.05 -3.08 -8.61
N ILE A 141 -7.13 -3.12 -7.66
CA ILE A 141 -7.35 -3.06 -6.22
C ILE A 141 -6.41 -2.00 -5.66
N ALA A 142 -6.95 -1.09 -4.86
CA ALA A 142 -6.20 -0.08 -4.12
C ALA A 142 -6.20 -0.43 -2.63
N VAL A 143 -5.03 -0.33 -1.99
CA VAL A 143 -4.88 -0.24 -0.55
C VAL A 143 -4.55 1.20 -0.23
N GLU A 144 -5.55 1.92 0.23
CA GLU A 144 -5.52 3.34 0.52
C GLU A 144 -4.97 3.60 1.93
N PHE A 145 -4.15 4.65 2.02
CA PHE A 145 -3.61 5.24 3.24
C PHE A 145 -4.08 6.69 3.24
N ASP A 146 -5.31 6.88 3.70
CA ASP A 146 -6.01 8.15 3.69
C ASP A 146 -5.64 8.95 4.94
N THR A 147 -5.42 10.24 4.77
CA THR A 147 -5.11 11.17 5.86
C THR A 147 -6.07 12.35 5.93
N TRP A 148 -7.20 12.28 5.23
CA TRP A 148 -8.14 13.37 5.08
C TRP A 148 -9.58 12.89 5.03
N PHE A 149 -10.38 13.29 6.02
CA PHE A 149 -11.81 13.00 6.03
C PHE A 149 -12.59 13.81 4.96
N ASP A 150 -13.11 13.11 3.96
CA ASP A 150 -14.07 13.59 2.96
C ASP A 150 -15.48 13.02 3.21
N ALA A 151 -16.38 13.87 3.74
CA ALA A 151 -17.74 13.47 4.08
C ALA A 151 -18.55 12.95 2.87
N ASP A 152 -18.32 13.51 1.68
CA ASP A 152 -18.99 13.10 0.43
C ASP A 152 -18.55 11.70 -0.04
N LEU A 153 -17.33 11.28 0.33
CA LEU A 153 -16.81 9.93 0.06
C LEU A 153 -17.18 8.92 1.16
N ARG A 154 -17.80 9.41 2.25
CA ARG A 154 -18.25 8.63 3.42
C ARG A 154 -17.10 8.02 4.20
N ASP A 155 -16.00 8.74 4.30
CA ASP A 155 -14.85 8.29 5.06
C ASP A 155 -15.23 8.08 6.52
N PRO A 156 -14.63 7.08 7.20
CA PRO A 156 -14.92 6.84 8.61
C PRO A 156 -14.30 7.90 9.53
N TYR A 157 -13.07 8.32 9.25
CA TYR A 157 -12.30 9.29 10.03
C TYR A 157 -11.10 9.83 9.23
N GLU A 158 -10.33 10.77 9.78
CA GLU A 158 -9.20 11.42 9.10
C GLU A 158 -8.11 10.41 8.65
N ASN A 159 -7.38 9.80 9.57
CA ASN A 159 -6.47 8.71 9.21
C ASN A 159 -7.24 7.39 9.16
N HIS A 160 -7.21 6.73 8.01
CA HIS A 160 -7.73 5.37 7.90
C HIS A 160 -7.05 4.59 6.75
N ILE A 161 -7.19 3.27 6.79
CA ILE A 161 -6.76 2.38 5.71
C ILE A 161 -7.96 1.65 5.15
N ALA A 162 -8.09 1.61 3.83
CA ALA A 162 -9.16 0.88 3.16
C ALA A 162 -8.62 0.03 2.02
N VAL A 163 -9.29 -1.10 1.75
CA VAL A 163 -9.05 -1.89 0.52
C VAL A 163 -10.23 -1.68 -0.41
N LEU A 164 -10.00 -1.08 -1.57
CA LEU A 164 -11.03 -0.68 -2.51
C LEU A 164 -10.87 -1.36 -3.86
N THR A 165 -11.97 -1.85 -4.41
CA THR A 165 -11.99 -2.43 -5.76
C THR A 165 -13.42 -2.51 -6.29
N ARG A 166 -13.54 -2.46 -7.61
CA ARG A 166 -14.77 -2.85 -8.32
C ARG A 166 -14.52 -3.97 -9.32
N GLY A 167 -13.47 -4.76 -9.08
CA GLY A 167 -12.98 -5.75 -10.02
C GLY A 167 -12.50 -5.08 -11.30
N ARG A 168 -13.10 -5.47 -12.43
CA ARG A 168 -12.79 -4.96 -13.78
C ARG A 168 -13.18 -3.49 -14.00
N ASP A 169 -14.17 -3.00 -13.27
CA ASP A 169 -14.63 -1.61 -13.36
C ASP A 169 -13.60 -0.61 -12.79
N GLN A 170 -13.87 0.69 -12.96
CA GLN A 170 -13.13 1.76 -12.30
C GLN A 170 -13.18 1.62 -10.77
N ILE A 171 -12.01 1.62 -10.12
CA ILE A 171 -11.87 1.80 -8.68
C ILE A 171 -12.48 3.16 -8.31
N ARG A 172 -13.19 3.22 -7.19
CA ARG A 172 -13.74 4.45 -6.63
C ARG A 172 -13.28 4.58 -5.19
N SER A 173 -12.91 5.80 -4.80
CA SER A 173 -12.53 6.15 -3.44
C SER A 173 -13.71 6.26 -2.48
N GLU A 174 -14.95 6.24 -2.99
CA GLU A 174 -16.13 6.19 -2.13
C GLU A 174 -16.12 4.92 -1.26
N HIS A 175 -16.30 5.10 0.05
CA HIS A 175 -16.34 4.03 1.06
C HIS A 175 -17.57 3.12 0.94
N GLY A 176 -18.37 3.26 -0.13
CA GLY A 176 -19.36 2.27 -0.54
C GLY A 176 -18.79 1.09 -1.34
N SER A 177 -17.57 1.21 -1.87
CA SER A 177 -16.89 0.17 -2.68
C SER A 177 -15.66 -0.48 -2.03
N HIS A 178 -15.44 -0.22 -0.75
CA HIS A 178 -14.40 -0.90 0.02
C HIS A 178 -14.77 -2.37 0.32
N LEU A 179 -13.75 -3.20 0.57
CA LEU A 179 -13.87 -4.57 1.10
C LEU A 179 -13.71 -4.61 2.62
N GLY A 180 -13.09 -3.60 3.19
CA GLY A 180 -12.86 -3.42 4.63
C GLY A 180 -12.14 -2.10 4.88
N VAL A 181 -12.20 -1.62 6.12
CA VAL A 181 -11.60 -0.35 6.54
C VAL A 181 -11.06 -0.45 7.96
N SER A 182 -9.90 0.13 8.22
CA SER A 182 -9.27 0.12 9.55
C SER A 182 -8.98 1.53 10.05
N LEU A 183 -9.32 1.74 11.31
CA LEU A 183 -9.03 2.94 12.09
C LEU A 183 -8.01 2.66 13.20
N ASP A 184 -7.62 1.40 13.38
CA ASP A 184 -6.66 0.98 14.40
C ASP A 184 -5.24 1.10 13.83
N ILE A 185 -4.87 2.35 13.54
CA ILE A 185 -3.62 2.72 12.89
C ILE A 185 -2.99 3.92 13.60
N PRO A 186 -1.65 4.08 13.55
CA PRO A 186 -1.01 5.29 14.02
C PRO A 186 -1.39 6.50 13.16
N ASP A 187 -1.03 7.68 13.64
CA ASP A 187 -1.12 8.89 12.83
C ASP A 187 -0.12 8.85 11.66
N LEU A 188 -0.61 8.65 10.45
CA LEU A 188 0.21 8.48 9.25
C LEU A 188 0.92 9.78 8.81
N ALA A 189 0.39 10.94 9.22
CA ALA A 189 0.86 12.27 8.83
C ALA A 189 1.69 12.97 9.93
N ASN A 190 2.30 12.19 10.82
CA ASN A 190 3.08 12.71 11.96
C ASN A 190 4.51 13.17 11.60
N GLY A 191 4.95 13.02 10.35
CA GLY A 191 6.32 13.35 9.91
C GLY A 191 7.36 12.26 10.15
N GLU A 192 6.99 11.16 10.83
CA GLU A 192 7.84 10.03 11.13
C GLU A 192 7.83 9.00 9.99
N ARG A 193 8.77 8.06 10.08
CA ARG A 193 8.86 6.94 9.15
C ARG A 193 7.88 5.86 9.61
N HIS A 194 7.07 5.38 8.67
CA HIS A 194 6.21 4.22 8.85
C HIS A 194 6.63 3.08 7.92
N ASP A 195 6.51 1.85 8.39
CA ASP A 195 6.73 0.65 7.59
C ASP A 195 5.37 -0.03 7.34
N ALA A 196 5.10 -0.40 6.08
CA ALA A 196 3.88 -1.10 5.70
C ALA A 196 4.19 -2.40 4.97
N ARG A 197 3.33 -3.39 5.20
CA ARG A 197 3.30 -4.64 4.45
C ARG A 197 1.91 -4.92 3.95
N ILE A 198 1.82 -5.34 2.69
CA ILE A 198 0.60 -5.88 2.11
C ILE A 198 0.92 -7.30 1.63
N GLU A 199 0.16 -8.27 2.13
CA GLU A 199 0.32 -9.68 1.79
C GLU A 199 -0.99 -10.25 1.26
N TYR A 200 -0.94 -10.85 0.08
CA TYR A 200 -2.01 -11.64 -0.49
C TYR A 200 -1.62 -13.11 -0.50
N VAL A 201 -2.48 -13.95 0.08
CA VAL A 201 -2.42 -15.40 -0.07
C VAL A 201 -3.66 -15.91 -0.78
N PRO A 202 -3.54 -16.83 -1.75
CA PRO A 202 -4.66 -17.27 -2.60
C PRO A 202 -5.55 -18.33 -1.92
N TYR A 203 -5.68 -18.25 -0.60
CA TYR A 203 -6.58 -19.09 0.18
C TYR A 203 -7.04 -18.32 1.42
N LEU A 204 -8.30 -18.50 1.80
CA LEU A 204 -8.87 -17.90 3.00
C LEU A 204 -8.61 -18.82 4.19
N ALA A 205 -7.59 -18.45 4.97
CA ALA A 205 -7.16 -19.24 6.11
C ALA A 205 -8.06 -19.00 7.33
N SER A 206 -8.28 -20.03 8.16
CA SER A 206 -9.19 -19.92 9.32
C SER A 206 -8.67 -18.91 10.35
N GLU A 207 -7.35 -18.81 10.51
CA GLU A 207 -6.70 -17.80 11.35
C GLU A 207 -7.01 -16.38 10.88
N SER A 208 -7.18 -16.17 9.57
CA SER A 208 -7.57 -14.88 9.03
C SER A 208 -9.01 -14.55 9.39
N THR A 209 -9.94 -15.50 9.23
CA THR A 209 -11.36 -15.27 9.57
C THR A 209 -11.63 -15.11 11.06
N GLY A 210 -10.76 -15.65 11.92
CA GLY A 210 -10.86 -15.51 13.39
C GLY A 210 -10.15 -14.29 13.96
N HIS A 211 -9.39 -13.54 13.14
CA HIS A 211 -8.65 -12.37 13.58
C HIS A 211 -9.57 -11.15 13.78
N SER A 212 -9.29 -10.31 14.77
CA SER A 212 -10.11 -9.13 15.09
C SER A 212 -10.17 -8.08 13.98
N SER A 213 -9.13 -7.99 13.15
CA SER A 213 -9.08 -7.08 12.00
C SER A 213 -9.69 -7.66 10.71
N PHE A 214 -10.28 -8.86 10.76
CA PHE A 214 -10.99 -9.43 9.62
C PHE A 214 -12.29 -8.68 9.35
N GLN A 215 -12.45 -8.22 8.12
CA GLN A 215 -13.65 -7.55 7.65
C GLN A 215 -14.06 -8.05 6.29
N ALA A 216 -15.37 -8.10 6.06
CA ALA A 216 -15.96 -8.40 4.77
C ALA A 216 -17.14 -7.44 4.53
N ALA A 217 -16.89 -6.34 3.84
CA ALA A 217 -17.90 -5.33 3.56
C ALA A 217 -18.99 -5.88 2.61
N PRO A 218 -20.24 -5.35 2.66
CA PRO A 218 -21.35 -5.80 1.80
C PRO A 218 -21.04 -5.75 0.30
N HIS A 219 -20.14 -4.86 -0.13
CA HIS A 219 -19.72 -4.75 -1.53
C HIS A 219 -19.05 -6.02 -2.07
N LEU A 220 -18.38 -6.81 -1.22
CA LEU A 220 -17.77 -8.09 -1.61
C LEU A 220 -18.78 -9.02 -2.31
N ALA A 221 -20.02 -9.05 -1.84
CA ALA A 221 -21.07 -9.87 -2.45
C ALA A 221 -21.23 -9.55 -3.95
N LYS A 222 -21.15 -8.27 -4.33
CA LYS A 222 -21.26 -7.85 -5.73
C LYS A 222 -20.10 -8.32 -6.60
N LEU A 223 -18.96 -8.69 -6.02
CA LEU A 223 -17.80 -9.20 -6.75
C LEU A 223 -17.83 -10.73 -6.86
N VAL A 224 -18.36 -11.42 -5.85
CA VAL A 224 -18.39 -12.88 -5.80
C VAL A 224 -19.56 -13.46 -6.59
N TYR A 225 -20.74 -12.86 -6.53
CA TYR A 225 -21.94 -13.40 -7.18
C TYR A 225 -21.92 -13.38 -8.72
N PRO A 226 -21.31 -12.37 -9.42
CA PRO A 226 -21.17 -12.41 -10.87
C PRO A 226 -20.21 -13.51 -11.37
N SER A 227 -19.29 -13.98 -10.52
CA SER A 227 -18.27 -15.00 -10.87
C SER A 227 -18.73 -16.44 -10.62
N ALA A 228 -19.99 -16.67 -10.21
CA ALA A 228 -20.54 -17.99 -9.94
C ALA A 228 -20.86 -18.82 -11.21
N SER A 229 -20.34 -18.45 -12.39
CA SER A 229 -20.39 -19.26 -13.61
C SER A 229 -19.15 -20.13 -13.75
N GLY A 230 -19.08 -21.21 -12.95
CA GLY A 230 -18.43 -22.46 -13.37
C GLY A 230 -16.99 -22.75 -12.92
N GLN A 231 -16.24 -21.82 -12.33
CA GLN A 231 -14.94 -22.10 -11.71
C GLN A 231 -14.75 -21.21 -10.48
N MET A 232 -15.15 -21.68 -9.30
CA MET A 232 -14.79 -20.98 -8.06
C MET A 232 -13.44 -21.48 -7.58
N GLN A 233 -12.36 -20.74 -7.91
CA GLN A 233 -11.27 -20.70 -6.95
C GLN A 233 -11.80 -19.99 -5.70
N GLY A 234 -11.49 -20.52 -4.52
CA GLY A 234 -11.96 -19.94 -3.26
C GLY A 234 -11.46 -18.50 -3.07
N LEU A 235 -12.03 -17.79 -2.11
CA LEU A 235 -11.49 -16.51 -1.69
C LEU A 235 -10.08 -16.70 -1.13
N GLY A 236 -9.17 -15.77 -1.43
CA GLY A 236 -7.92 -15.55 -0.72
C GLY A 236 -8.07 -14.50 0.39
N SER A 237 -6.96 -14.15 1.04
CA SER A 237 -6.93 -13.09 2.05
C SER A 237 -5.90 -11.99 1.73
N LEU A 238 -6.42 -10.78 1.59
CA LEU A 238 -5.82 -9.44 1.65
C LEU A 238 -5.36 -9.01 3.04
N ARG A 239 -4.09 -9.02 3.42
CA ARG A 239 -3.62 -8.56 4.76
C ARG A 239 -2.81 -7.27 4.65
N VAL A 240 -3.09 -6.30 5.51
CA VAL A 240 -2.37 -5.03 5.60
C VAL A 240 -1.81 -4.85 7.01
N TYR A 241 -0.53 -4.50 7.09
CA TYR A 241 0.22 -4.23 8.32
C TYR A 241 0.80 -2.82 8.24
N VAL A 242 0.80 -2.11 9.36
CA VAL A 242 1.43 -0.80 9.51
C VAL A 242 2.16 -0.77 10.85
N ASP A 243 3.46 -0.51 10.81
CA ASP A 243 4.45 -0.51 11.90
C ASP A 243 4.55 -1.83 12.67
N ASP A 244 3.47 -2.34 13.25
CA ASP A 244 3.40 -3.71 13.78
C ASP A 244 3.34 -4.71 12.61
N MET A 245 4.47 -5.38 12.37
CA MET A 245 4.61 -6.40 11.33
C MET A 245 4.17 -7.81 11.78
N ILE A 246 3.60 -7.93 12.98
CA ILE A 246 3.07 -9.17 13.56
C ILE A 246 1.56 -9.22 13.41
N ASN A 247 0.86 -8.15 13.81
CA ASN A 247 -0.60 -8.10 13.78
C ASN A 247 -1.10 -7.23 12.61
N PRO A 248 -1.91 -7.77 11.68
CA PRO A 248 -2.45 -6.97 10.59
C PRO A 248 -3.51 -6.00 11.10
N VAL A 249 -3.44 -4.75 10.66
CA VAL A 249 -4.45 -3.72 10.94
C VAL A 249 -5.73 -3.92 10.14
N LEU A 250 -5.66 -4.66 9.02
CA LEU A 250 -6.82 -5.01 8.20
C LEU A 250 -6.61 -6.36 7.50
N ILE A 251 -7.63 -7.22 7.54
CA ILE A 251 -7.71 -8.41 6.70
C ILE A 251 -9.03 -8.40 5.93
N VAL A 252 -8.96 -8.57 4.61
CA VAL A 252 -10.15 -8.65 3.75
C VAL A 252 -10.10 -9.88 2.84
N PRO A 253 -11.25 -10.52 2.56
CA PRO A 253 -11.32 -11.58 1.57
C PRO A 253 -11.25 -11.00 0.14
N VAL A 254 -10.41 -11.58 -0.71
CA VAL A 254 -10.20 -11.15 -2.11
C VAL A 254 -9.95 -12.37 -2.98
N ASN A 255 -10.48 -12.40 -4.20
CA ASN A 255 -10.01 -13.32 -5.23
C ASN A 255 -9.47 -12.52 -6.42
N VAL A 256 -8.14 -12.29 -6.46
CA VAL A 256 -7.53 -11.45 -7.50
C VAL A 256 -7.66 -12.05 -8.89
N ALA A 257 -7.71 -13.38 -9.01
CA ALA A 257 -7.82 -14.08 -10.28
C ALA A 257 -9.23 -13.95 -10.88
N ASP A 258 -10.27 -13.95 -10.04
CA ASP A 258 -11.66 -13.81 -10.50
C ASP A 258 -12.08 -12.35 -10.64
N PHE A 259 -11.58 -11.46 -9.76
CA PHE A 259 -12.00 -10.06 -9.72
C PHE A 259 -11.40 -9.24 -10.85
N LEU A 260 -10.18 -9.56 -11.29
CA LEU A 260 -9.42 -8.79 -12.26
C LEU A 260 -9.21 -9.57 -13.57
N ASP A 261 -9.15 -8.85 -14.69
CA ASP A 261 -8.66 -9.42 -15.95
C ASP A 261 -7.14 -9.33 -15.99
N LEU A 262 -6.43 -10.46 -16.01
CA LEU A 262 -4.97 -10.52 -15.85
C LEU A 262 -4.28 -11.11 -17.08
N ASP A 263 -3.08 -10.63 -17.37
CA ASP A 263 -2.24 -11.17 -18.44
C ASP A 263 -1.37 -12.26 -17.84
N GLU A 264 -1.74 -13.53 -18.05
CA GLU A 264 -1.02 -14.69 -17.48
C GLU A 264 -0.88 -14.60 -15.95
N GLY A 265 -1.89 -14.05 -15.27
CA GLY A 265 -1.89 -13.87 -13.81
C GLY A 265 -1.03 -12.71 -13.30
N THR A 266 -0.58 -11.83 -14.21
CA THR A 266 0.27 -10.68 -13.87
C THR A 266 -0.47 -9.33 -13.96
N ALA A 267 -0.02 -8.36 -13.14
CA ALA A 267 -0.52 -6.98 -13.11
C ALA A 267 0.60 -5.97 -12.80
N TRP A 268 0.38 -4.69 -13.08
CA TRP A 268 1.29 -3.64 -12.61
C TRP A 268 1.04 -3.37 -11.13
N ALA A 269 2.11 -3.30 -10.36
CA ALA A 269 2.12 -2.82 -8.99
C ALA A 269 2.76 -1.42 -8.93
N GLY A 270 2.24 -0.56 -8.07
CA GLY A 270 2.72 0.81 -7.95
C GLY A 270 2.02 1.61 -6.87
N PHE A 271 2.31 2.90 -6.86
CA PHE A 271 1.73 3.84 -5.92
C PHE A 271 1.02 4.96 -6.64
N THR A 272 -0.03 5.48 -6.01
CA THR A 272 -0.72 6.71 -6.42
C THR A 272 -0.82 7.65 -5.23
N SER A 273 -0.93 8.94 -5.48
CA SER A 273 -1.20 9.94 -4.44
C SER A 273 -1.83 11.17 -5.06
N SER A 274 -2.58 11.89 -4.26
CA SER A 274 -3.00 13.25 -4.58
C SER A 274 -3.02 14.14 -3.36
N THR A 275 -3.08 15.43 -3.63
CA THR A 275 -3.36 16.45 -2.66
C THR A 275 -4.60 17.23 -3.03
N GLY A 276 -5.22 17.84 -2.03
CA GLY A 276 -6.39 18.67 -2.15
C GLY A 276 -6.02 20.14 -1.97
N VAL A 277 -6.96 20.91 -1.41
CA VAL A 277 -6.64 22.24 -0.87
C VAL A 277 -5.67 22.13 0.31
N SER A 278 -5.83 21.05 1.09
CA SER A 278 -4.88 20.57 2.08
C SER A 278 -3.91 19.63 1.43
N PHE A 279 -2.62 19.81 1.71
CA PHE A 279 -1.57 19.17 0.96
C PHE A 279 -0.37 18.86 1.84
N GLN A 280 0.36 17.82 1.42
CA GLN A 280 1.54 17.31 2.10
C GLN A 280 2.40 16.55 1.09
N ASN A 281 3.66 16.34 1.44
CA ASN A 281 4.56 15.45 0.71
C ASN A 281 4.20 14.00 1.03
N HIS A 282 4.15 13.16 0.00
CA HIS A 282 4.03 11.71 0.14
C HIS A 282 5.28 11.05 -0.43
N ASP A 283 6.19 10.62 0.45
CA ASP A 283 7.48 10.04 0.09
C ASP A 283 7.50 8.52 0.39
N VAL A 284 7.87 7.71 -0.62
CA VAL A 284 8.20 6.28 -0.45
C VAL A 284 9.72 6.16 -0.38
N LEU A 285 10.21 5.67 0.75
CA LEU A 285 11.64 5.61 1.09
C LEU A 285 12.28 4.29 0.66
N SER A 286 11.52 3.19 0.71
CA SER A 286 11.95 1.87 0.26
C SER A 286 10.75 1.11 -0.31
N TRP A 287 10.98 0.15 -1.20
CA TRP A 287 9.92 -0.70 -1.75
C TRP A 287 10.45 -2.05 -2.22
N ALA A 288 9.87 -3.14 -1.74
CA ALA A 288 10.12 -4.50 -2.20
C ALA A 288 8.81 -5.18 -2.58
N PHE A 289 8.89 -6.06 -3.57
CA PHE A 289 7.81 -6.93 -3.99
C PHE A 289 8.35 -8.35 -4.13
N HIS A 290 7.63 -9.29 -3.53
CA HIS A 290 7.97 -10.70 -3.50
C HIS A 290 6.78 -11.53 -3.99
N GLU A 291 6.97 -12.23 -5.10
CA GLU A 291 5.97 -13.16 -5.65
C GLU A 291 6.01 -14.49 -4.89
N TYR A 292 4.85 -15.06 -4.57
CA TYR A 292 4.79 -16.42 -4.04
C TYR A 292 4.67 -17.41 -5.19
N VAL A 293 5.48 -18.47 -5.13
CA VAL A 293 5.42 -19.55 -6.11
C VAL A 293 4.15 -20.35 -5.85
N SER A 294 3.33 -20.53 -6.88
CA SER A 294 2.15 -21.38 -6.82
C SER A 294 2.57 -22.83 -6.48
N GLY A 295 2.42 -23.23 -5.22
CA GLY A 295 2.74 -24.59 -4.76
C GLY A 295 3.24 -24.72 -3.31
N GLU A 296 3.69 -23.65 -2.68
CA GLU A 296 4.14 -23.66 -1.28
C GLU A 296 3.25 -22.76 -0.41
N ALA A 297 2.04 -23.21 -0.11
CA ALA A 297 1.39 -22.75 1.12
C ALA A 297 2.24 -23.24 2.31
N PRO A 298 2.53 -22.41 3.33
CA PRO A 298 3.19 -22.89 4.54
C PRO A 298 2.32 -24.00 5.13
N ARG A 299 2.83 -25.24 5.12
CA ARG A 299 2.18 -26.32 5.86
C ARG A 299 2.14 -25.89 7.32
N SER A 300 0.94 -25.83 7.90
CA SER A 300 0.82 -25.59 9.34
C SER A 300 1.70 -26.59 10.06
N ILE A 301 2.62 -26.10 10.88
CA ILE A 301 3.33 -26.95 11.83
C ILE A 301 2.29 -27.36 12.86
N THR A 302 1.56 -28.45 12.59
CA THR A 302 0.88 -29.19 13.64
C THR A 302 1.98 -29.87 14.45
N GLY A 303 2.34 -29.26 15.57
CA GLY A 303 3.21 -29.88 16.57
C GLY A 303 2.62 -31.21 17.01
N GLY A 304 3.46 -32.24 17.02
CA GLY A 304 3.25 -33.46 17.79
C GLY A 304 3.74 -33.30 19.22
#